data_AF-A0A6I1ZS72-F1
#
_entry.id   AF-A0A6I1ZS72-F1
#
_cell.length_a   1.000
_cell.length_b   1.000
_cell.length_c   1.000
_cell.angle_alpha   90.00
_cell.angle_beta   90.00
_cell.angle_gamma   90.00
#
_symmetry.space_group_name_H-M   'P 1'
#
loop_
_entity.id
_entity.type
_entity.pdbx_description
1 polymer ?
#
loop_
_entity_poly.entity_id
_entity_poly.type
_entity_poly.pdbx_seq_one_letter_code
_entity_poly.pdbx_strand_id
1 'polypeptide(L)'
;MLNRPSLRFFIVGIVLLWVIWAIWPTIEYRTLSDEEKDARRSEGTLADLEHRIINLGLDLQGGIHLVLEVDIPTLVRTLAENKDAPFEQVLARTTEEVLSTDADFFSVFTRQSEGANLRLIRYYSNYGTKVPDIITALRSEADDAVSRALEIIRNRVDQFGVSEPTIQKAGGRRIIVELAGIQDPAQARDLIQNTALLEFNLLQDLSVARDVMLKIDDALASSGAPEELAAGDMAAAPTDTLEDALAAILGGSADTAAAPGGITVSREVLGEHPFTGYIHAAGNDLVVPARYRYAIESLLARPKVQTAIPNDGIFLWSSRAETLPVTGTNEEFYTLYYLYREPGLTGGVITEAKANIGAMGSSSANQPVVNVAMNKDGARTWARLTGANVGRRVALVLDKKVHMAPVIRTKIPGGQTV
;
A
#
# COMPACT_ATOMS: atom_id res chain seq x y z
N MET A 1 -5.91 81.59 -9.33
CA MET A 1 -5.01 80.61 -9.96
C MET A 1 -5.46 79.21 -9.54
N LEU A 2 -6.30 78.54 -10.34
CA LEU A 2 -6.62 77.13 -10.09
C LEU A 2 -5.55 76.27 -10.77
N ASN A 3 -4.83 75.50 -9.96
CA ASN A 3 -3.77 74.60 -10.37
C ASN A 3 -4.37 73.52 -11.27
N ARG A 4 -4.10 73.55 -12.58
CA ARG A 4 -4.57 72.50 -13.50
C ARG A 4 -3.95 71.18 -13.02
N PRO A 5 -4.75 70.13 -12.74
CA PRO A 5 -4.17 68.86 -12.35
C PRO A 5 -3.25 68.41 -13.47
N SER A 6 -1.95 68.40 -13.20
CA SER A 6 -0.94 67.93 -14.15
C SER A 6 -1.33 66.55 -14.67
N LEU A 7 -1.05 66.25 -15.94
CA LEU A 7 -1.30 64.96 -16.62
C LEU A 7 -0.99 63.73 -15.75
N ARG A 8 -0.05 63.88 -14.80
CA ARG A 8 0.30 62.92 -13.77
C ARG A 8 -0.89 62.46 -12.91
N PHE A 9 -1.77 63.36 -12.47
CA PHE A 9 -2.95 62.99 -11.66
C PHE A 9 -3.97 62.18 -12.45
N PHE A 10 -4.10 62.44 -13.76
CA PHE A 10 -4.97 61.66 -14.64
C PHE A 10 -4.41 60.24 -14.86
N ILE A 11 -3.11 60.11 -15.10
CA ILE A 11 -2.43 58.81 -15.22
C ILE A 11 -2.54 58.02 -13.91
N VAL A 12 -2.30 58.67 -12.76
CA VAL A 12 -2.44 58.04 -11.44
C VAL A 12 -3.87 57.55 -11.20
N GLY A 13 -4.89 58.32 -11.62
CA GLY A 13 -6.29 57.91 -11.53
C GLY A 13 -6.62 56.67 -12.35
N ILE A 14 -6.11 56.58 -13.59
CA ILE A 14 -6.28 55.39 -14.44
C ILE A 14 -5.60 54.16 -13.83
N VAL A 15 -4.37 54.33 -13.33
CA VAL A 15 -3.63 53.23 -12.68
C VAL A 15 -4.36 52.75 -11.43
N LEU A 16 -4.87 53.65 -10.59
CA LEU A 16 -5.65 53.28 -9.41
C LEU A 16 -6.91 52.49 -9.77
N LEU A 17 -7.63 52.91 -10.81
CA LEU A 17 -8.83 52.22 -11.28
C LEU A 17 -8.48 50.83 -11.80
N TRP A 18 -7.34 50.69 -12.48
CA TRP A 18 -6.83 49.41 -12.95
C TRP A 18 -6.40 48.48 -11.80
N VAL A 19 -5.77 49.02 -10.76
CA VAL A 19 -5.40 48.27 -9.54
C VAL A 19 -6.64 47.77 -8.80
N ILE A 20 -7.66 48.62 -8.63
CA ILE A 20 -8.93 48.21 -7.99
C ILE A 20 -9.60 47.10 -8.81
N TRP A 21 -9.63 47.25 -10.14
CA TRP A 21 -10.18 46.24 -11.03
C TRP A 21 -9.43 44.90 -10.98
N ALA A 22 -8.09 44.94 -10.90
CA ALA A 22 -7.26 43.74 -10.80
C ALA A 22 -7.40 43.00 -9.45
N ILE A 23 -7.65 43.72 -8.35
CA ILE A 23 -7.78 43.13 -7.00
C ILE A 23 -9.21 42.63 -6.73
N TRP A 24 -10.22 43.18 -7.41
CA TRP A 24 -11.64 42.88 -7.18
C TRP A 24 -11.98 41.36 -7.17
N PRO A 25 -11.51 40.53 -8.11
CA PRO A 25 -11.79 39.08 -8.09
C PRO A 25 -11.28 38.39 -6.83
N THR A 26 -10.14 38.85 -6.30
CA THR A 26 -9.54 38.29 -5.08
C THR A 26 -10.39 38.58 -3.85
N ILE A 27 -11.02 39.76 -3.80
CA ILE A 27 -11.93 40.13 -2.72
C ILE A 27 -13.22 39.31 -2.81
N GLU A 28 -13.80 39.21 -4.01
CA GLU A 28 -15.03 38.44 -4.26
C GLU A 28 -14.87 36.97 -3.80
N TYR A 29 -13.78 36.31 -4.20
CA TYR A 29 -13.49 34.92 -3.80
C TYR A 29 -13.45 34.73 -2.28
N ARG A 30 -12.84 35.68 -1.56
CA ARG A 30 -12.64 35.58 -0.10
C ARG A 30 -13.90 35.87 0.70
N THR A 31 -14.84 36.62 0.12
CA THR A 31 -16.12 36.91 0.78
C THR A 31 -17.16 35.80 0.61
N LEU A 32 -16.93 34.84 -0.29
CA LEU A 32 -17.84 33.71 -0.50
C LEU A 32 -17.77 32.72 0.67
N SER A 33 -18.94 32.28 1.13
CA SER A 33 -19.08 31.17 2.06
C SER A 33 -18.80 29.82 1.39
N ASP A 34 -18.51 28.78 2.17
CA ASP A 34 -18.16 27.47 1.63
C ASP A 34 -19.33 26.81 0.84
N GLU A 35 -20.57 27.07 1.24
CA GLU A 35 -21.77 26.63 0.50
C GLU A 35 -21.89 27.30 -0.89
N GLU A 36 -21.53 28.58 -0.99
CA GLU A 36 -21.57 29.32 -2.26
C GLU A 36 -20.42 28.92 -3.19
N LYS A 37 -19.25 28.57 -2.63
CA LYS A 37 -18.13 28.00 -3.39
C LYS A 37 -18.51 26.64 -3.97
N ASP A 38 -19.15 25.78 -3.19
CA ASP A 38 -19.59 24.47 -3.66
C ASP A 38 -20.68 24.57 -4.74
N ALA A 39 -21.62 25.51 -4.60
CA ALA A 39 -22.60 25.81 -5.65
C ALA A 39 -21.92 26.28 -6.95
N ARG A 40 -20.98 27.24 -6.87
CA ARG A 40 -20.23 27.71 -8.05
C ARG A 40 -19.28 26.66 -8.63
N ARG A 41 -18.79 25.70 -7.83
CA ARG A 41 -18.01 24.55 -8.31
C ARG A 41 -18.87 23.62 -9.17
N SER A 42 -20.12 23.39 -8.76
CA SER A 42 -21.09 22.57 -9.52
C SER A 42 -21.49 23.22 -10.86
N GLU A 43 -21.50 24.56 -10.90
CA GLU A 43 -21.80 25.35 -12.09
C GLU A 43 -20.57 25.63 -12.98
N GLY A 44 -19.36 25.27 -12.53
CA GLY A 44 -18.10 25.47 -13.25
C GLY A 44 -17.58 26.92 -13.28
N THR A 45 -18.30 27.87 -12.67
CA THR A 45 -17.95 29.29 -12.63
C THR A 45 -16.87 29.63 -11.60
N LEU A 46 -16.61 28.71 -10.66
CA LEU A 46 -15.55 28.86 -9.65
C LEU A 46 -14.15 28.86 -10.28
N ALA A 47 -13.91 28.00 -11.27
CA ALA A 47 -12.60 27.85 -11.91
C ALA A 47 -12.14 29.13 -12.64
N ASP A 48 -13.07 29.85 -13.28
CA ASP A 48 -12.78 31.14 -13.94
C ASP A 48 -12.39 32.24 -12.96
N LEU A 49 -12.93 32.17 -11.74
CA LEU A 49 -12.67 33.11 -10.67
C LEU A 49 -11.32 32.79 -10.00
N GLU A 50 -11.03 31.50 -9.76
CA GLU A 50 -9.76 31.00 -9.22
C GLU A 50 -8.55 31.34 -10.12
N HIS A 51 -8.71 31.38 -11.45
CA HIS A 51 -7.61 31.80 -12.33
C HIS A 51 -7.30 33.31 -12.32
N ARG A 52 -8.14 34.15 -11.71
CA ARG A 52 -7.99 35.62 -11.69
C ARG A 52 -7.64 36.19 -10.32
N ILE A 53 -7.56 35.35 -9.29
CA ILE A 53 -7.20 35.78 -7.95
C ILE A 53 -5.68 35.85 -7.75
N ILE A 54 -5.25 36.66 -6.79
CA ILE A 54 -3.87 36.67 -6.32
C ILE A 54 -3.73 35.53 -5.31
N ASN A 55 -2.88 34.56 -5.64
CA ASN A 55 -2.59 33.42 -4.80
C ASN A 55 -1.77 33.85 -3.58
N LEU A 56 -2.15 33.33 -2.41
CA LEU A 56 -1.42 33.57 -1.17
C LEU A 56 -0.36 32.47 -1.03
N GLY A 57 0.84 32.84 -0.59
CA GLY A 57 1.84 31.86 -0.21
C GLY A 57 1.41 31.05 1.02
N LEU A 58 2.06 29.90 1.21
CA LEU A 58 1.85 28.96 2.32
C LEU A 58 1.70 29.63 3.70
N ASP A 59 2.53 30.64 3.96
CA ASP A 59 2.60 31.36 5.25
C ASP A 59 1.33 32.16 5.57
N LEU A 60 0.49 32.47 4.56
CA LEU A 60 -0.70 33.31 4.71
C LEU A 60 -2.02 32.54 4.57
N GLN A 61 -2.01 31.33 3.99
CA GLN A 61 -3.20 30.50 3.75
C GLN A 61 -3.24 29.23 4.62
N GLY A 62 -2.12 28.82 5.19
CA GLY A 62 -1.97 27.49 5.76
C GLY A 62 -1.84 26.41 4.67
N GLY A 63 -1.09 25.35 4.95
CA GLY A 63 -0.83 24.27 4.01
C GLY A 63 0.28 23.33 4.50
N ILE A 64 0.80 22.49 3.62
CA ILE A 64 1.89 21.56 3.94
C ILE A 64 3.06 21.74 2.97
N HIS A 65 4.27 21.79 3.54
CA HIS A 65 5.52 21.65 2.82
C HIS A 65 6.15 20.30 3.19
N LEU A 66 6.19 19.37 2.23
CA LEU A 66 6.81 18.05 2.37
C LEU A 66 8.12 18.01 1.59
N VAL A 67 9.15 17.44 2.22
CA VAL A 67 10.38 17.05 1.54
C VAL A 67 10.44 15.53 1.55
N LEU A 68 10.33 14.94 0.37
CA LEU A 68 10.39 13.50 0.17
C LEU A 68 11.75 13.15 -0.43
N GLU A 69 12.30 12.00 -0.06
CA GLU A 69 13.54 11.48 -0.61
C GLU A 69 13.29 10.08 -1.18
N VAL A 70 13.81 9.82 -2.38
CA VAL A 70 13.73 8.48 -2.97
C VAL A 70 14.78 7.59 -2.30
N ASP A 71 14.35 6.42 -1.82
CA ASP A 71 15.21 5.44 -1.17
C ASP A 71 16.13 4.73 -2.18
N ILE A 72 17.25 5.38 -2.48
CA ILE A 72 18.31 4.85 -3.36
C ILE A 72 18.90 3.53 -2.84
N PRO A 73 19.21 3.36 -1.54
CA PRO A 73 19.65 2.06 -1.00
C PRO A 73 18.70 0.91 -1.36
N THR A 74 17.39 1.10 -1.14
CA THR A 74 16.38 0.08 -1.45
C THR A 74 16.26 -0.16 -2.96
N LEU A 75 16.35 0.88 -3.79
CA LEU A 75 16.39 0.74 -5.24
C LEU A 75 17.58 -0.14 -5.67
N VAL A 76 18.78 0.23 -5.26
CA VAL A 76 20.04 -0.46 -5.59
C VAL A 76 20.02 -1.91 -5.11
N ARG A 77 19.41 -2.17 -3.95
CA ARG A 77 19.14 -3.52 -3.45
C ARG A 77 18.18 -4.30 -4.35
N THR A 78 17.07 -3.68 -4.75
CA THR A 78 16.00 -4.33 -5.52
C THR A 78 16.47 -4.73 -6.92
N LEU A 79 17.27 -3.88 -7.58
CA LEU A 79 17.83 -4.14 -8.91
C LEU A 79 18.90 -5.25 -8.92
N ALA A 80 19.40 -5.67 -7.75
CA ALA A 80 20.41 -6.72 -7.65
C ALA A 80 19.79 -8.13 -7.74
N GLU A 81 20.33 -8.98 -8.62
CA GLU A 81 19.85 -10.35 -8.83
C GLU A 81 20.24 -11.30 -7.69
N ASN A 82 21.49 -11.23 -7.21
CA ASN A 82 22.07 -12.20 -6.27
C ASN A 82 22.45 -11.58 -4.93
N LYS A 83 21.48 -11.31 -4.06
CA LYS A 83 21.72 -10.64 -2.76
C LYS A 83 22.39 -11.60 -1.78
N ASP A 84 23.68 -11.37 -1.48
CA ASP A 84 24.46 -12.16 -0.52
C ASP A 84 24.88 -11.32 0.71
N ALA A 85 25.38 -11.99 1.75
CA ALA A 85 25.80 -11.30 2.98
C ALA A 85 26.89 -10.23 2.74
N PRO A 86 27.91 -10.45 1.88
CA PRO A 86 28.87 -9.41 1.51
C PRO A 86 28.22 -8.17 0.87
N PHE A 87 27.27 -8.37 -0.06
CA PHE A 87 26.53 -7.27 -0.68
C PHE A 87 25.72 -6.47 0.33
N GLU A 88 24.94 -7.15 1.18
CA GLU A 88 24.11 -6.49 2.20
C GLU A 88 24.99 -5.71 3.22
N GLN A 89 26.18 -6.22 3.56
CA GLN A 89 27.13 -5.50 4.41
C GLN A 89 27.70 -4.25 3.74
N VAL A 90 28.07 -4.32 2.46
CA VAL A 90 28.55 -3.15 1.69
C VAL A 90 27.44 -2.11 1.61
N LEU A 91 26.23 -2.53 1.26
CA LEU A 91 25.07 -1.64 1.16
C LEU A 91 24.73 -0.96 2.50
N ALA A 92 24.76 -1.71 3.60
CA ALA A 92 24.52 -1.17 4.94
C ALA A 92 25.57 -0.11 5.32
N ARG A 93 26.86 -0.41 5.13
CA ARG A 93 27.95 0.55 5.39
C ARG A 93 27.85 1.80 4.52
N THR A 94 27.54 1.64 3.23
CA THR A 94 27.30 2.76 2.32
C THR A 94 26.15 3.63 2.84
N THR A 95 25.06 3.01 3.27
CA THR A 95 23.88 3.73 3.77
C THR A 95 24.21 4.52 5.04
N GLU A 96 24.90 3.90 6.01
CA GLU A 96 25.34 4.55 7.24
C GLU A 96 26.26 5.76 6.97
N GLU A 97 27.22 5.62 6.06
CA GLU A 97 28.17 6.70 5.72
C GLU A 97 27.50 7.87 4.97
N VAL A 98 26.54 7.57 4.09
CA VAL A 98 25.76 8.60 3.38
C VAL A 98 24.89 9.38 4.36
N LEU A 99 24.27 8.71 5.33
CA LEU A 99 23.47 9.36 6.37
C LEU A 99 24.31 10.27 7.28
N SER A 100 25.58 9.92 7.54
CA SER A 100 26.45 10.74 8.40
C SER A 100 27.13 11.91 7.68
N THR A 101 27.38 11.78 6.38
CA THR A 101 28.29 12.67 5.63
C THR A 101 27.57 13.49 4.54
N ASP A 102 26.30 13.17 4.25
CA ASP A 102 25.51 13.68 3.11
C ASP A 102 26.25 13.57 1.75
N ALA A 103 27.14 12.59 1.62
CA ALA A 103 27.91 12.34 0.41
C ALA A 103 27.02 11.75 -0.71
N ASP A 104 27.52 11.80 -1.95
CA ASP A 104 26.83 11.15 -3.07
C ASP A 104 26.83 9.62 -2.89
N PHE A 105 25.64 9.01 -2.87
CA PHE A 105 25.46 7.59 -2.61
C PHE A 105 26.31 6.71 -3.54
N PHE A 106 26.30 6.99 -4.84
CA PHE A 106 27.01 6.16 -5.83
C PHE A 106 28.53 6.30 -5.70
N SER A 107 29.04 7.46 -5.31
CA SER A 107 30.47 7.65 -5.03
C SER A 107 30.94 6.81 -3.84
N VAL A 108 30.15 6.80 -2.75
CA VAL A 108 30.43 6.01 -1.56
C VAL A 108 30.28 4.51 -1.86
N PHE A 109 29.22 4.13 -2.57
CA PHE A 109 28.96 2.75 -2.97
C PHE A 109 30.10 2.18 -3.81
N THR A 110 30.58 2.93 -4.80
CA THR A 110 31.70 2.51 -5.65
C THR A 110 32.95 2.26 -4.82
N ARG A 111 33.35 3.22 -3.98
CA ARG A 111 34.53 3.09 -3.10
C ARG A 111 34.41 1.92 -2.12
N GLN A 112 33.25 1.74 -1.49
CA GLN A 112 33.02 0.64 -0.54
C GLN A 112 33.02 -0.72 -1.25
N SER A 113 32.45 -0.80 -2.47
CA SER A 113 32.46 -2.01 -3.28
C SER A 113 33.88 -2.40 -3.71
N GLU A 114 34.72 -1.43 -4.08
CA GLU A 114 36.13 -1.65 -4.42
C GLU A 114 36.93 -2.10 -3.19
N GLY A 115 36.74 -1.45 -2.04
CA GLY A 115 37.40 -1.81 -0.78
C GLY A 115 37.03 -3.21 -0.27
N ALA A 116 35.80 -3.66 -0.52
CA ALA A 116 35.34 -5.01 -0.20
C ALA A 116 35.66 -6.05 -1.30
N ASN A 117 36.31 -5.65 -2.39
CA ASN A 117 36.56 -6.49 -3.58
C ASN A 117 35.27 -7.13 -4.15
N LEU A 118 34.17 -6.40 -4.09
CA LEU A 118 32.85 -6.83 -4.52
C LEU A 118 32.73 -6.72 -6.05
N ARG A 119 32.46 -7.85 -6.72
CA ARG A 119 32.30 -7.87 -8.18
C ARG A 119 30.89 -7.43 -8.57
N LEU A 120 30.67 -6.13 -8.76
CA LEU A 120 29.37 -5.53 -9.11
C LEU A 120 28.66 -6.22 -10.29
N ILE A 121 29.42 -6.73 -11.26
CA ILE A 121 28.88 -7.44 -12.43
C ILE A 121 28.04 -8.69 -12.07
N ARG A 122 28.28 -9.30 -10.90
CA ARG A 122 27.52 -10.48 -10.42
C ARG A 122 26.12 -10.12 -9.93
N TYR A 123 25.95 -8.88 -9.49
CA TYR A 123 24.71 -8.36 -8.94
C TYR A 123 23.89 -7.63 -10.01
N TYR A 124 24.59 -6.99 -10.96
CA TYR A 124 24.01 -6.10 -11.97
C TYR A 124 24.34 -6.55 -13.40
N SER A 125 24.19 -7.84 -13.68
CA SER A 125 24.53 -8.47 -14.96
C SER A 125 23.88 -7.77 -16.17
N ASN A 126 22.65 -7.26 -15.99
CA ASN A 126 21.87 -6.58 -17.03
C ASN A 126 22.20 -5.09 -17.20
N TYR A 127 23.00 -4.50 -16.32
CA TYR A 127 23.27 -3.04 -16.29
C TYR A 127 24.65 -2.66 -16.83
N GLY A 128 25.49 -3.64 -17.19
CA GLY A 128 26.77 -3.39 -17.84
C GLY A 128 27.82 -4.45 -17.53
N THR A 129 28.93 -4.39 -18.27
CA THR A 129 30.06 -5.31 -18.09
C THR A 129 31.23 -4.69 -17.34
N LYS A 130 31.28 -3.36 -17.24
CA LYS A 130 32.31 -2.61 -16.50
C LYS A 130 31.67 -1.86 -15.34
N VAL A 131 32.43 -1.67 -14.27
CA VAL A 131 31.98 -0.94 -13.09
C VAL A 131 31.47 0.47 -13.43
N PRO A 132 32.16 1.31 -14.23
CA PRO A 132 31.66 2.64 -14.57
C PRO A 132 30.33 2.62 -15.33
N ASP A 133 30.14 1.64 -16.23
CA ASP A 133 28.91 1.49 -17.01
C ASP A 133 27.75 1.10 -16.09
N ILE A 134 27.97 0.15 -15.17
CA ILE A 134 26.99 -0.26 -14.16
C ILE A 134 26.59 0.92 -13.28
N ILE A 135 27.55 1.68 -12.76
CA ILE A 135 27.25 2.84 -11.90
C ILE A 135 26.46 3.91 -12.67
N THR A 136 26.79 4.13 -13.94
CA THR A 136 26.06 5.07 -14.80
C THR A 136 24.61 4.61 -15.02
N ALA A 137 24.42 3.31 -15.28
CA ALA A 137 23.09 2.73 -15.46
C ALA A 137 22.26 2.80 -14.16
N LEU A 138 22.86 2.50 -13.00
CA LEU A 138 22.18 2.62 -11.70
C LEU A 138 21.81 4.07 -11.37
N ARG A 139 22.65 5.04 -11.75
CA ARG A 139 22.32 6.48 -11.64
C ARG A 139 21.13 6.86 -12.51
N SER A 140 21.10 6.40 -13.76
CA SER A 140 19.96 6.62 -14.66
C SER A 140 18.67 6.03 -14.07
N GLU A 141 18.72 4.79 -13.57
CA GLU A 141 17.55 4.15 -12.96
C GLU A 141 17.05 4.89 -11.72
N ALA A 142 17.97 5.47 -10.92
CA ALA A 142 17.63 6.34 -9.80
C ALA A 142 16.94 7.65 -10.25
N ASP A 143 17.47 8.31 -11.27
CA ASP A 143 16.86 9.52 -11.83
C ASP A 143 15.47 9.23 -12.45
N ASP A 144 15.32 8.09 -13.12
CA ASP A 144 14.04 7.62 -13.67
C ASP A 144 13.06 7.24 -12.56
N ALA A 145 13.54 6.66 -11.45
CA ALA A 145 12.72 6.40 -10.26
C ALA A 145 12.21 7.72 -9.64
N VAL A 146 13.05 8.76 -9.53
CA VAL A 146 12.63 10.09 -9.05
C VAL A 146 11.58 10.70 -9.98
N SER A 147 11.77 10.58 -11.29
CA SER A 147 10.84 11.13 -12.29
C SER A 147 9.48 10.42 -12.23
N ARG A 148 9.47 9.08 -12.13
CA ARG A 148 8.26 8.29 -11.91
C ARG A 148 7.55 8.66 -10.59
N ALA A 149 8.31 8.81 -9.51
CA ALA A 149 7.75 9.22 -8.23
C ALA A 149 7.10 10.61 -8.31
N LEU A 150 7.72 11.56 -9.02
CA LEU A 150 7.15 12.88 -9.27
C LEU A 150 5.82 12.80 -10.01
N GLU A 151 5.72 12.00 -11.07
CA GLU A 151 4.48 11.79 -11.81
C GLU A 151 3.39 11.16 -10.94
N ILE A 152 3.75 10.17 -10.11
CA ILE A 152 2.82 9.53 -9.18
C ILE A 152 2.28 10.54 -8.17
N ILE A 153 3.16 11.35 -7.56
CA ILE A 153 2.76 12.38 -6.59
C ILE A 153 1.85 13.41 -7.26
N ARG A 154 2.20 13.86 -8.48
CA ARG A 154 1.37 14.80 -9.24
C ARG A 154 -0.03 14.26 -9.46
N ASN A 155 -0.15 13.04 -9.99
CA ASN A 155 -1.43 12.39 -10.22
C ASN A 155 -2.25 12.21 -8.93
N ARG A 156 -1.60 11.91 -7.79
CA ARG A 156 -2.28 11.78 -6.48
C ARG A 156 -2.81 13.11 -5.96
N VAL A 157 -2.03 14.17 -6.13
CA VAL A 157 -2.40 15.51 -5.68
C VAL A 157 -3.53 16.08 -6.54
N ASP A 158 -3.49 15.85 -7.85
CA ASP A 158 -4.56 16.27 -8.77
C ASP A 158 -5.91 15.61 -8.40
N GLN A 159 -5.90 14.35 -7.94
CA GLN A 159 -7.10 13.64 -7.49
C GLN A 159 -7.75 14.24 -6.24
N PHE A 160 -6.99 14.97 -5.43
CA PHE A 160 -7.50 15.59 -4.20
C PHE A 160 -8.08 17.00 -4.45
N GLY A 161 -8.05 17.48 -5.70
CA GLY A 161 -8.63 18.77 -6.07
C GLY A 161 -7.88 19.96 -5.47
N VAL A 162 -6.57 19.82 -5.23
CA VAL A 162 -5.72 20.94 -4.80
C VAL A 162 -5.55 21.90 -5.96
N SER A 163 -5.95 23.15 -5.78
CA SER A 163 -6.02 24.12 -6.89
C SER A 163 -4.65 24.42 -7.51
N GLU A 164 -3.56 24.39 -6.75
CA GLU A 164 -2.22 24.74 -7.26
C GLU A 164 -1.07 24.07 -6.48
N PRO A 165 -0.75 22.80 -6.76
CA PRO A 165 0.37 22.13 -6.12
C PRO A 165 1.71 22.51 -6.74
N THR A 166 2.70 22.81 -5.90
CA THR A 166 4.09 22.99 -6.34
C THR A 166 4.87 21.72 -6.07
N ILE A 167 5.15 20.95 -7.12
CA ILE A 167 5.92 19.70 -7.03
C ILE A 167 7.19 19.88 -7.86
N GLN A 168 8.34 19.89 -7.21
CA GLN A 168 9.63 20.14 -7.85
C GLN A 168 10.69 19.15 -7.38
N LYS A 169 11.56 18.73 -8.30
CA LYS A 169 12.78 17.98 -7.94
C LYS A 169 13.77 18.95 -7.29
N ALA A 170 14.23 18.61 -6.10
CA ALA A 170 15.25 19.35 -5.37
C ALA A 170 16.55 18.53 -5.28
N GLY A 171 17.59 18.99 -5.96
CA GLY A 171 18.85 18.25 -6.07
C GLY A 171 18.70 16.94 -6.86
N GLY A 172 19.44 15.90 -6.47
CA GLY A 172 19.46 14.61 -7.18
C GLY A 172 18.37 13.61 -6.76
N ARG A 173 17.93 13.67 -5.50
CA ARG A 173 17.14 12.58 -4.87
C ARG A 173 15.90 13.04 -4.10
N ARG A 174 15.67 14.36 -3.97
CA ARG A 174 14.57 14.90 -3.19
C ARG A 174 13.47 15.48 -4.08
N ILE A 175 12.24 15.42 -3.60
CA ILE A 175 11.06 16.01 -4.20
C ILE A 175 10.45 16.93 -3.15
N ILE A 176 10.35 18.22 -3.48
CA ILE A 176 9.63 19.21 -2.67
C ILE A 176 8.20 19.24 -3.17
N VAL A 177 7.27 19.09 -2.23
CA VAL A 177 5.83 19.12 -2.49
C VAL A 177 5.22 20.16 -1.58
N GLU A 178 4.69 21.22 -2.17
CA GLU A 178 3.97 22.28 -1.48
C GLU A 178 2.51 22.25 -1.90
N LEU A 179 1.63 22.13 -0.93
CA LEU A 179 0.19 22.05 -1.12
C LEU A 179 -0.47 23.19 -0.33
N ALA A 180 -1.05 24.15 -1.05
CA ALA A 180 -1.83 25.24 -0.48
C ALA A 180 -3.31 24.87 -0.40
N GLY A 181 -4.04 25.40 0.60
CA GLY A 181 -5.51 25.29 0.66
C GLY A 181 -6.07 23.92 1.08
N ILE A 182 -5.26 23.07 1.70
CA ILE A 182 -5.68 21.75 2.18
C ILE A 182 -6.41 21.86 3.52
N GLN A 183 -7.60 21.27 3.62
CA GLN A 183 -8.43 21.30 4.83
C GLN A 183 -7.94 20.32 5.91
N ASP A 184 -7.43 19.15 5.51
CA ASP A 184 -6.90 18.12 6.42
C ASP A 184 -5.45 17.74 6.03
N PRO A 185 -4.45 18.26 6.77
CA PRO A 185 -3.05 17.95 6.52
C PRO A 185 -2.66 16.48 6.72
N ALA A 186 -3.36 15.76 7.62
CA ALA A 186 -2.99 14.40 7.99
C ALA A 186 -3.32 13.40 6.86
N GLN A 187 -4.46 13.57 6.20
CA GLN A 187 -4.85 12.75 5.04
C GLN A 187 -3.93 12.96 3.84
N ALA A 188 -3.57 14.21 3.53
CA ALA A 188 -2.65 14.50 2.43
C ALA A 188 -1.26 13.90 2.66
N ARG A 189 -0.79 13.91 3.92
CA ARG A 189 0.47 13.24 4.31
C ARG A 189 0.40 11.73 4.08
N ASP A 190 -0.63 11.05 4.55
CA ASP A 190 -0.77 9.60 4.43
C ASP A 190 -0.81 9.15 2.96
N LEU A 191 -1.54 9.88 2.12
CA LEU A 191 -1.65 9.58 0.68
C LEU A 191 -0.32 9.75 -0.07
N ILE A 192 0.52 10.69 0.35
CA ILE A 192 1.81 10.96 -0.30
C ILE A 192 2.91 10.05 0.24
N GLN A 193 2.87 9.71 1.54
CA GLN A 193 3.86 8.83 2.18
C GLN A 193 3.72 7.36 1.78
N ASN A 194 2.50 6.88 1.57
CA ASN A 194 2.30 5.47 1.24
C ASN A 194 2.75 5.19 -0.20
N THR A 195 3.73 4.31 -0.38
CA THR A 195 4.26 3.96 -1.71
C THR A 195 3.20 3.36 -2.63
N ALA A 196 2.08 2.86 -2.08
CA ALA A 196 0.99 2.22 -2.81
C ALA A 196 1.54 1.23 -3.85
N LEU A 197 2.49 0.39 -3.42
CA LEU A 197 3.08 -0.62 -4.30
C LEU A 197 2.01 -1.66 -4.59
N LEU A 198 1.45 -1.56 -5.79
CA LEU A 198 0.44 -2.46 -6.27
C LEU A 198 1.07 -3.68 -6.93
N GLU A 199 0.69 -4.86 -6.48
CA GLU A 199 1.13 -6.13 -7.02
C GLU A 199 -0.07 -7.03 -7.27
N PHE A 200 -0.03 -7.78 -8.37
CA PHE A 200 -0.99 -8.83 -8.67
C PHE A 200 -0.32 -10.19 -8.47
N ASN A 201 -0.68 -10.87 -7.39
CA ASN A 201 -0.07 -12.15 -7.01
C ASN A 201 -1.08 -13.27 -7.20
N LEU A 202 -0.66 -14.38 -7.80
CA LEU A 202 -1.50 -15.57 -7.85
C LEU A 202 -1.56 -16.22 -6.45
N LEU A 203 -2.74 -16.72 -6.08
CA LEU A 203 -2.87 -17.56 -4.90
C LEU A 203 -2.35 -18.96 -5.22
N GLN A 204 -1.67 -19.55 -4.25
CA GLN A 204 -1.41 -20.98 -4.28
C GLN A 204 -2.68 -21.76 -3.91
N ASP A 205 -2.72 -23.02 -4.31
CA ASP A 205 -3.89 -23.86 -4.03
C ASP A 205 -4.01 -24.13 -2.52
N LEU A 206 -5.24 -24.29 -2.05
CA LEU A 206 -5.53 -24.46 -0.62
C LEU A 206 -4.85 -25.70 -0.03
N SER A 207 -4.68 -26.77 -0.82
CA SER A 207 -3.94 -27.97 -0.41
C SER A 207 -2.47 -27.64 -0.11
N VAL A 208 -1.81 -26.90 -0.99
CA VAL A 208 -0.41 -26.49 -0.81
C VAL A 208 -0.28 -25.58 0.41
N ALA A 209 -1.21 -24.64 0.59
CA ALA A 209 -1.24 -23.80 1.78
C ALA A 209 -1.35 -24.66 3.06
N ARG A 210 -2.26 -25.63 3.10
CA ARG A 210 -2.41 -26.55 4.24
C ARG A 210 -1.17 -27.37 4.51
N ASP A 211 -0.53 -27.94 3.48
CA ASP A 211 0.70 -28.71 3.63
C ASP A 211 1.84 -27.86 4.22
N VAL A 212 1.93 -26.59 3.82
CA VAL A 212 2.89 -25.65 4.39
C VAL A 212 2.57 -25.33 5.84
N MET A 213 1.29 -25.12 6.19
CA MET A 213 0.90 -24.86 7.58
C MET A 213 1.23 -26.04 8.50
N LEU A 214 1.05 -27.29 8.05
CA LEU A 214 1.44 -28.48 8.83
C LEU A 214 2.95 -28.55 9.04
N LYS A 215 3.76 -28.22 8.03
CA LYS A 215 5.22 -28.12 8.19
C LYS A 215 5.63 -27.04 9.19
N ILE A 216 4.87 -25.95 9.26
CA ILE A 216 5.08 -24.88 10.25
C ILE A 216 4.77 -25.41 11.65
N ASP A 217 3.66 -26.15 11.82
CA ASP A 217 3.32 -26.80 13.09
C ASP A 217 4.43 -27.75 13.54
N ASP A 218 4.93 -28.63 12.67
CA ASP A 218 6.04 -29.55 12.98
C ASP A 218 7.33 -28.81 13.39
N ALA A 219 7.65 -27.73 12.68
CA ALA A 219 8.82 -26.90 12.97
C ALA A 219 8.71 -26.18 14.33
N LEU A 220 7.48 -25.94 14.81
CA LEU A 220 7.20 -25.30 16.10
C LEU A 220 7.07 -26.34 17.23
N ALA A 221 6.40 -27.46 17.00
CA ALA A 221 6.20 -28.53 17.98
C ALA A 221 7.52 -29.21 18.39
N SER A 222 8.44 -29.40 17.45
CA SER A 222 9.79 -29.92 17.71
C SER A 222 10.68 -29.03 18.59
N SER A 223 10.22 -27.82 18.94
CA SER A 223 10.98 -26.85 19.72
C SER A 223 10.61 -26.76 21.20
N GLY A 224 9.60 -27.52 21.66
CA GLY A 224 9.25 -27.63 23.07
C GLY A 224 8.94 -26.29 23.75
N ALA A 225 7.72 -25.79 23.61
CA ALA A 225 7.04 -25.00 24.64
C ALA A 225 5.60 -24.68 24.22
N PRO A 226 4.67 -24.72 25.19
CA PRO A 226 3.93 -23.49 25.43
C PRO A 226 3.83 -23.21 26.94
N GLU A 227 4.87 -22.60 27.54
CA GLU A 227 4.80 -22.15 28.94
C GLU A 227 4.68 -20.62 29.09
N GLU A 228 4.83 -19.81 28.03
CA GLU A 228 5.04 -18.36 28.21
C GLU A 228 4.07 -17.42 27.46
N LEU A 229 2.87 -17.87 27.07
CA LEU A 229 1.86 -16.99 26.45
C LEU A 229 0.45 -17.12 27.06
N ALA A 230 0.31 -17.75 28.23
CA ALA A 230 -0.98 -17.90 28.92
C ALA A 230 -1.12 -17.06 30.21
N ALA A 231 -0.29 -16.03 30.41
CA ALA A 231 -0.41 -15.10 31.53
C ALA A 231 -0.94 -13.75 31.06
N GLY A 232 -2.25 -13.69 30.84
CA GLY A 232 -2.94 -12.49 30.39
C GLY A 232 -4.45 -12.65 30.49
N ASP A 233 -4.92 -12.86 31.71
CA ASP A 233 -6.27 -12.58 32.20
C ASP A 233 -7.48 -13.20 31.45
N MET A 234 -7.97 -14.34 31.96
CA MET A 234 -9.40 -14.66 31.90
C MET A 234 -9.86 -15.24 33.23
N ALA A 235 -10.71 -14.49 33.91
CA ALA A 235 -11.40 -14.83 35.13
C ALA A 235 -12.37 -16.02 34.93
N ALA A 236 -12.31 -16.95 35.90
CA ALA A 236 -13.39 -17.72 36.50
C ALA A 236 -14.40 -18.50 35.61
N ALA A 237 -14.16 -19.83 35.51
CA ALA A 237 -15.03 -20.99 35.86
C ALA A 237 -16.50 -21.13 35.36
N PRO A 238 -17.12 -22.34 35.34
CA PRO A 238 -16.65 -23.65 35.81
C PRO A 238 -16.73 -24.81 34.77
N THR A 239 -16.07 -25.91 35.14
CA THR A 239 -16.12 -27.27 34.59
C THR A 239 -17.50 -27.89 34.64
N ASP A 240 -17.93 -28.55 33.55
CA ASP A 240 -18.83 -29.69 33.63
C ASP A 240 -18.56 -30.74 32.52
N THR A 241 -18.19 -31.91 33.02
CA THR A 241 -18.33 -33.30 32.54
C THR A 241 -18.33 -33.66 31.05
N LEU A 242 -17.26 -34.39 30.66
CA LEU A 242 -17.02 -35.16 29.43
C LEU A 242 -18.05 -36.26 29.09
N GLU A 243 -19.10 -36.45 29.90
CA GLU A 243 -20.10 -37.50 29.68
C GLU A 243 -21.24 -37.06 28.74
N ASP A 244 -21.57 -35.76 28.66
CA ASP A 244 -22.65 -35.27 27.80
C ASP A 244 -22.28 -35.19 26.31
N ALA A 245 -20.99 -34.99 26.00
CA ALA A 245 -20.51 -34.91 24.62
C ALA A 245 -20.53 -36.27 23.89
N LEU A 246 -20.41 -37.38 24.63
CA LEU A 246 -20.44 -38.72 24.05
C LEU A 246 -21.87 -39.19 23.73
N ALA A 247 -22.88 -38.69 24.46
CA ALA A 247 -24.29 -38.98 24.23
C ALA A 247 -24.84 -38.28 22.97
N ALA A 248 -24.32 -37.10 22.63
CA ALA A 248 -24.73 -36.33 21.45
C ALA A 248 -24.33 -36.98 20.11
N ILE A 249 -23.27 -37.80 20.10
CA ILE A 249 -22.76 -38.49 18.90
C ILE A 249 -23.55 -39.79 18.59
N LEU A 250 -24.30 -40.33 19.55
CA LEU A 250 -25.00 -41.63 19.42
C LEU A 250 -26.52 -41.53 19.19
N GLY A 251 -27.04 -40.37 18.77
CA GLY A 251 -28.35 -40.29 18.12
C GLY A 251 -29.58 -40.28 19.05
N GLY A 252 -29.59 -39.37 20.04
CA GLY A 252 -30.79 -39.02 20.81
C GLY A 252 -31.16 -37.55 20.61
N SER A 253 -32.32 -37.29 20.02
CA SER A 253 -32.87 -35.95 19.84
C SER A 253 -33.28 -35.34 21.19
N ALA A 254 -32.64 -34.23 21.56
CA ALA A 254 -33.14 -33.31 22.57
C ALA A 254 -32.77 -31.86 22.19
N ASP A 255 -33.81 -31.04 22.04
CA ASP A 255 -33.70 -29.58 22.02
C ASP A 255 -32.89 -29.09 23.22
N THR A 256 -31.84 -28.30 22.98
CA THR A 256 -31.26 -27.45 24.02
C THR A 256 -30.83 -26.13 23.40
N ALA A 257 -31.42 -25.06 23.94
CA ALA A 257 -31.23 -23.68 23.53
C ALA A 257 -29.75 -23.26 23.61
N ALA A 258 -29.28 -22.63 22.54
CA ALA A 258 -27.94 -22.10 22.39
C ALA A 258 -27.65 -20.97 23.41
N ALA A 259 -26.62 -21.15 24.23
CA ALA A 259 -25.88 -20.05 24.83
C ALA A 259 -24.90 -19.46 23.79
N PRO A 260 -24.57 -18.14 23.84
CA PRO A 260 -23.79 -17.47 22.81
C PRO A 260 -22.30 -17.82 22.96
N GLY A 261 -21.83 -18.80 22.20
CA GLY A 261 -20.44 -19.27 22.22
C GLY A 261 -19.58 -18.56 21.18
N GLY A 262 -18.63 -17.75 21.62
CA GLY A 262 -17.47 -17.37 20.80
C GLY A 262 -16.56 -18.59 20.61
N ILE A 263 -15.88 -18.67 19.46
CA ILE A 263 -14.94 -19.74 19.15
C ILE A 263 -13.71 -19.60 20.06
N THR A 264 -13.66 -20.41 21.11
CA THR A 264 -12.52 -20.46 22.05
C THR A 264 -11.51 -21.49 21.57
N VAL A 265 -10.25 -21.04 21.40
CA VAL A 265 -9.15 -21.95 21.03
C VAL A 265 -8.75 -22.72 22.29
N SER A 266 -8.93 -24.05 22.26
CA SER A 266 -8.62 -24.91 23.40
C SER A 266 -7.11 -25.13 23.54
N ARG A 267 -6.58 -25.03 24.77
CA ARG A 267 -5.14 -25.14 25.09
C ARG A 267 -4.51 -26.46 24.63
N GLU A 268 -5.29 -27.53 24.58
CA GLU A 268 -4.86 -28.86 24.12
C GLU A 268 -4.57 -28.88 22.60
N VAL A 269 -5.43 -28.22 21.80
CA VAL A 269 -5.26 -28.09 20.35
C VAL A 269 -4.01 -27.29 20.00
N LEU A 270 -3.68 -26.26 20.80
CA LEU A 270 -2.46 -25.46 20.60
C LEU A 270 -1.17 -26.20 20.99
N GLY A 271 -1.27 -27.26 21.80
CA GLY A 271 -0.14 -28.12 22.13
C GLY A 271 0.27 -29.00 20.95
N GLU A 272 -0.71 -29.50 20.19
CA GLU A 272 -0.48 -30.34 19.01
C GLU A 272 -0.31 -29.51 17.72
N HIS A 273 -0.97 -28.36 17.63
CA HIS A 273 -1.06 -27.51 16.45
C HIS A 273 -0.81 -26.03 16.81
N PRO A 274 0.45 -25.64 17.06
CA PRO A 274 0.81 -24.32 17.58
C PRO A 274 0.57 -23.16 16.60
N PHE A 275 0.43 -23.44 15.30
CA PHE A 275 0.14 -22.47 14.25
C PHE A 275 -1.29 -22.66 13.70
N THR A 276 -1.66 -23.87 13.28
CA THR A 276 -2.99 -24.11 12.69
C THR A 276 -4.13 -24.00 13.69
N GLY A 277 -3.88 -24.17 14.99
CA GLY A 277 -4.90 -24.04 16.04
C GLY A 277 -5.56 -22.65 16.12
N TYR A 278 -4.90 -21.61 15.59
CA TYR A 278 -5.45 -20.24 15.52
C TYR A 278 -6.20 -19.94 14.22
N ILE A 279 -6.18 -20.85 13.24
CA ILE A 279 -6.70 -20.63 11.89
C ILE A 279 -7.99 -21.45 11.71
N HIS A 280 -9.06 -20.79 11.30
CA HIS A 280 -10.32 -21.43 10.97
C HIS A 280 -10.53 -21.45 9.46
N ALA A 281 -11.21 -22.48 8.96
CA ALA A 281 -11.61 -22.53 7.55
C ALA A 281 -13.00 -21.90 7.40
N ALA A 282 -13.11 -20.85 6.57
CA ALA A 282 -14.37 -20.26 6.16
C ALA A 282 -14.54 -20.48 4.64
N GLY A 283 -15.19 -21.58 4.27
CA GLY A 283 -15.26 -21.99 2.86
C GLY A 283 -13.88 -22.31 2.29
N ASN A 284 -13.42 -21.50 1.34
CA ASN A 284 -12.10 -21.65 0.71
C ASN A 284 -11.05 -20.63 1.25
N ASP A 285 -11.42 -19.86 2.26
CA ASP A 285 -10.57 -18.86 2.90
C ASP A 285 -10.10 -19.36 4.28
N LEU A 286 -8.86 -19.00 4.62
CA LEU A 286 -8.27 -19.22 5.94
C LEU A 286 -8.50 -17.95 6.74
N VAL A 287 -9.27 -18.03 7.82
CA VAL A 287 -9.66 -16.86 8.62
C VAL A 287 -9.13 -16.99 10.03
N VAL A 288 -8.72 -15.86 10.58
CA VAL A 288 -8.10 -15.77 11.90
C VAL A 288 -8.82 -14.68 12.69
N PRO A 289 -9.29 -14.98 13.92
CA PRO A 289 -9.80 -13.96 14.82
C PRO A 289 -8.84 -12.78 14.97
N ALA A 290 -9.35 -11.55 14.92
CA ALA A 290 -8.52 -10.34 15.01
C ALA A 290 -7.61 -10.34 16.25
N ARG A 291 -8.10 -10.90 17.38
CA ARG A 291 -7.34 -11.07 18.62
C ARG A 291 -6.07 -11.93 18.50
N TYR A 292 -6.01 -12.87 17.55
CA TYR A 292 -4.87 -13.78 17.38
C TYR A 292 -3.92 -13.36 16.25
N ARG A 293 -4.18 -12.24 15.57
CA ARG A 293 -3.33 -11.73 14.48
C ARG A 293 -1.87 -11.57 14.90
N TYR A 294 -1.64 -10.91 16.04
CA TYR A 294 -0.28 -10.68 16.55
C TYR A 294 0.46 -11.99 16.88
N ALA A 295 -0.24 -12.95 17.47
CA ALA A 295 0.33 -14.26 17.79
C ALA A 295 0.84 -14.96 16.51
N ILE A 296 0.01 -15.03 15.47
CA ILE A 296 0.40 -15.65 14.19
C ILE A 296 1.55 -14.89 13.53
N GLU A 297 1.54 -13.55 13.53
CA GLU A 297 2.63 -12.76 12.97
C GLU A 297 3.96 -13.01 13.69
N SER A 298 3.92 -13.11 15.02
CA SER A 298 5.10 -13.46 15.81
C SER A 298 5.64 -14.86 15.51
N LEU A 299 4.76 -15.82 15.19
CA LEU A 299 5.14 -17.18 14.79
C LEU A 299 5.77 -17.19 13.40
N LEU A 300 5.16 -16.51 12.42
CA LEU A 300 5.68 -16.38 11.05
C LEU A 300 7.04 -15.67 10.99
N ALA A 301 7.29 -14.75 11.93
CA ALA A 301 8.57 -14.04 12.03
C ALA A 301 9.73 -14.91 12.52
N ARG A 302 9.48 -16.09 13.11
CA ARG A 302 10.53 -16.96 13.65
C ARG A 302 11.42 -17.52 12.53
N PRO A 303 12.77 -17.50 12.66
CA PRO A 303 13.67 -17.98 11.61
C PRO A 303 13.44 -19.45 11.18
N LYS A 304 13.04 -20.32 12.12
CA LYS A 304 12.72 -21.73 11.83
C LYS A 304 11.48 -21.85 10.94
N VAL A 305 10.46 -21.02 11.20
CA VAL A 305 9.22 -20.99 10.40
C VAL A 305 9.48 -20.44 9.00
N GLN A 306 10.32 -19.40 8.89
CA GLN A 306 10.72 -18.88 7.58
C GLN A 306 11.46 -19.91 6.71
N THR A 307 12.18 -20.85 7.33
CA THR A 307 12.87 -21.95 6.61
C THR A 307 11.90 -23.06 6.21
N ALA A 308 10.82 -23.25 6.96
CA ALA A 308 9.78 -24.24 6.66
C ALA A 308 8.87 -23.81 5.49
N ILE A 309 8.73 -22.50 5.27
CA ILE A 309 7.95 -21.94 4.15
C ILE A 309 8.76 -22.07 2.84
N PRO A 310 8.18 -22.64 1.78
CA PRO A 310 8.81 -22.68 0.46
C PRO A 310 9.25 -21.29 -0.04
N ASN A 311 10.40 -21.24 -0.74
CA ASN A 311 10.97 -19.97 -1.23
C ASN A 311 10.05 -19.24 -2.23
N ASP A 312 9.20 -19.97 -2.94
CA ASP A 312 8.24 -19.46 -3.91
C ASP A 312 6.92 -18.99 -3.27
N GLY A 313 6.75 -19.13 -1.95
CA GLY A 313 5.54 -18.79 -1.22
C GLY A 313 5.68 -17.66 -0.20
N ILE A 314 4.57 -16.97 0.09
CA ILE A 314 4.46 -15.97 1.16
C ILE A 314 3.03 -15.93 1.73
N PHE A 315 2.92 -15.76 3.05
CA PHE A 315 1.65 -15.48 3.72
C PHE A 315 1.42 -13.97 3.84
N LEU A 316 0.27 -13.47 3.37
CA LEU A 316 -0.14 -12.07 3.51
C LEU A 316 -1.55 -11.97 4.10
N TRP A 317 -1.79 -10.92 4.88
CA TRP A 317 -3.07 -10.64 5.52
C TRP A 317 -4.01 -9.84 4.63
N SER A 318 -5.32 -9.99 4.83
CA SER A 318 -6.29 -9.03 4.32
C SER A 318 -6.03 -7.61 4.86
N SER A 319 -6.33 -6.61 4.04
CA SER A 319 -6.15 -5.19 4.39
C SER A 319 -7.12 -4.72 5.48
N ARG A 320 -8.30 -5.33 5.54
CA ARG A 320 -9.37 -5.03 6.50
C ARG A 320 -9.84 -6.31 7.20
N ALA A 321 -10.38 -6.14 8.40
CA ALA A 321 -11.11 -7.20 9.08
C ALA A 321 -12.54 -7.29 8.53
N GLU A 322 -13.09 -8.49 8.50
CA GLU A 322 -14.46 -8.77 8.09
C GLU A 322 -15.22 -9.40 9.25
N THR A 323 -16.47 -8.98 9.44
CA THR A 323 -17.37 -9.60 10.40
C THR A 323 -18.03 -10.80 9.74
N LEU A 324 -17.69 -11.99 10.23
CA LEU A 324 -18.36 -13.20 9.79
C LEU A 324 -19.59 -13.41 10.69
N PRO A 325 -20.78 -13.65 10.11
CA PRO A 325 -21.97 -14.01 10.89
C PRO A 325 -21.85 -15.49 11.29
N VAL A 326 -20.80 -15.82 12.04
CA VAL A 326 -20.63 -17.12 12.66
C VAL A 326 -21.01 -16.91 14.13
N THR A 327 -22.05 -17.62 14.57
CA THR A 327 -22.43 -17.81 15.99
C THR A 327 -22.88 -16.58 16.79
N GLY A 328 -23.51 -15.58 16.18
CA GLY A 328 -24.24 -14.52 16.91
C GLY A 328 -23.37 -13.55 17.72
N THR A 329 -22.05 -13.67 17.62
CA THR A 329 -21.07 -12.71 18.12
C THR A 329 -20.51 -11.92 16.95
N ASN A 330 -20.51 -10.58 17.04
CA ASN A 330 -19.85 -9.69 16.08
C ASN A 330 -18.33 -9.77 16.28
N GLU A 331 -17.73 -10.90 15.93
CA GLU A 331 -16.29 -11.08 15.98
C GLU A 331 -15.66 -10.73 14.63
N GLU A 332 -14.58 -9.96 14.68
CA GLU A 332 -13.82 -9.54 13.50
C GLU A 332 -12.74 -10.57 13.17
N PHE A 333 -12.62 -10.89 11.87
CA PHE A 333 -11.65 -11.84 11.35
C PHE A 333 -10.78 -11.20 10.28
N TYR A 334 -9.51 -11.60 10.20
CA TYR A 334 -8.65 -11.35 9.05
C TYR A 334 -8.50 -12.61 8.22
N THR A 335 -8.50 -12.45 6.90
CA THR A 335 -8.18 -13.55 5.99
C THR A 335 -6.67 -13.65 5.80
N LEU A 336 -6.13 -14.85 5.95
CA LEU A 336 -4.74 -15.16 5.71
C LEU A 336 -4.60 -15.83 4.34
N TYR A 337 -3.88 -15.19 3.42
CA TYR A 337 -3.67 -15.67 2.06
C TYR A 337 -2.28 -16.27 1.90
N TYR A 338 -2.18 -17.40 1.20
CA TYR A 338 -0.91 -17.97 0.77
C TYR A 338 -0.72 -17.73 -0.73
N LEU A 339 0.30 -16.95 -1.08
CA LEU A 339 0.53 -16.39 -2.40
C LEU A 339 1.86 -16.84 -2.97
N TYR A 340 2.01 -16.81 -4.30
CA TYR A 340 3.33 -16.84 -4.89
C TYR A 340 4.10 -15.57 -4.52
N ARG A 341 5.37 -15.74 -4.16
CA ARG A 341 6.27 -14.66 -3.73
C ARG A 341 6.57 -13.69 -4.86
N GLU A 342 6.75 -14.20 -6.07
CA GLU A 342 6.96 -13.37 -7.25
C GLU A 342 5.61 -12.82 -7.76
N PRO A 343 5.47 -11.49 -7.89
CA PRO A 343 4.25 -10.91 -8.43
C PRO A 343 4.13 -11.21 -9.93
N GLY A 344 2.92 -11.58 -10.37
CA GLY A 344 2.66 -11.84 -11.79
C GLY A 344 2.56 -10.55 -12.63
N LEU A 345 2.22 -9.44 -11.98
CA LEU A 345 2.20 -8.10 -12.57
C LEU A 345 2.35 -7.05 -11.46
N THR A 346 2.97 -5.91 -11.76
CA THR A 346 3.11 -4.78 -10.82
C THR A 346 2.39 -3.53 -11.34
N GLY A 347 2.12 -2.57 -10.46
CA GLY A 347 1.38 -1.35 -10.76
C GLY A 347 2.01 -0.44 -11.80
N GLY A 348 3.29 -0.61 -12.12
CA GLY A 348 3.99 0.22 -13.12
C GLY A 348 3.44 0.11 -14.55
N VAL A 349 2.59 -0.88 -14.84
CA VAL A 349 1.93 -1.00 -16.15
C VAL A 349 0.54 -0.35 -16.21
N ILE A 350 0.06 0.18 -15.10
CA ILE A 350 -1.27 0.81 -15.01
C ILE A 350 -1.16 2.23 -15.55
N THR A 351 -2.02 2.55 -16.51
CA THR A 351 -2.11 3.89 -17.10
C THR A 351 -3.20 4.72 -16.43
N GLU A 352 -4.25 4.07 -15.90
CA GLU A 352 -5.39 4.74 -15.30
C GLU A 352 -6.08 3.82 -14.28
N ALA A 353 -6.54 4.39 -13.17
CA ALA A 353 -7.40 3.73 -12.20
C ALA A 353 -8.54 4.66 -11.81
N LYS A 354 -9.78 4.20 -11.95
CA LYS A 354 -10.99 5.00 -11.68
C LYS A 354 -11.96 4.22 -10.80
N ALA A 355 -12.30 4.80 -9.65
CA ALA A 355 -13.40 4.31 -8.82
C ALA A 355 -14.73 4.63 -9.52
N ASN A 356 -15.54 3.60 -9.71
CA ASN A 356 -16.86 3.68 -10.32
C ASN A 356 -17.88 2.95 -9.46
N ILE A 357 -19.16 3.23 -9.66
CA ILE A 357 -20.24 2.38 -9.15
C ILE A 357 -20.53 1.32 -10.21
N GLY A 358 -20.54 0.05 -9.81
CA GLY A 358 -20.76 -1.06 -10.72
C GLY A 358 -22.08 -0.91 -11.48
N ALA A 359 -22.02 -1.11 -12.80
CA ALA A 359 -23.13 -0.86 -13.70
C ALA A 359 -24.34 -1.76 -13.39
N MET A 360 -25.53 -1.20 -13.57
CA MET A 360 -26.80 -1.91 -13.39
C MET A 360 -26.88 -3.10 -14.35
N GLY A 361 -27.01 -4.33 -13.81
CA GLY A 361 -26.96 -5.59 -14.57
C GLY A 361 -25.63 -6.37 -14.49
N SER A 362 -24.61 -5.86 -13.79
CA SER A 362 -23.39 -6.61 -13.44
C SER A 362 -23.50 -7.28 -12.06
N SER A 363 -22.64 -8.26 -11.77
CA SER A 363 -22.55 -8.90 -10.44
C SER A 363 -22.10 -7.95 -9.32
N SER A 364 -21.66 -6.74 -9.67
CA SER A 364 -21.21 -5.70 -8.75
C SER A 364 -22.13 -4.48 -8.81
N ALA A 365 -23.38 -4.64 -9.28
CA ALA A 365 -24.33 -3.54 -9.41
C ALA A 365 -24.50 -2.78 -8.07
N ASN A 366 -24.39 -1.45 -8.15
CA ASN A 366 -24.45 -0.56 -6.99
C ASN A 366 -23.36 -0.78 -5.92
N GLN A 367 -22.27 -1.48 -6.25
CA GLN A 367 -21.09 -1.61 -5.40
C GLN A 367 -19.96 -0.73 -5.93
N PRO A 368 -19.14 -0.11 -5.06
CA PRO A 368 -17.94 0.58 -5.50
C PRO A 368 -16.96 -0.43 -6.10
N VAL A 369 -16.55 -0.21 -7.34
CA VAL A 369 -15.57 -1.01 -8.09
C VAL A 369 -14.43 -0.11 -8.57
N VAL A 370 -13.24 -0.66 -8.76
CA VAL A 370 -12.08 0.09 -9.26
C VAL A 370 -11.72 -0.44 -10.63
N ASN A 371 -12.02 0.35 -11.65
CA ASN A 371 -11.66 0.03 -13.02
C ASN A 371 -10.19 0.40 -13.24
N VAL A 372 -9.38 -0.58 -13.62
CA VAL A 372 -7.96 -0.39 -13.90
C VAL A 372 -7.72 -0.58 -15.39
N ALA A 373 -7.03 0.37 -16.02
CA ALA A 373 -6.56 0.28 -17.40
C ALA A 373 -5.03 0.18 -17.44
N MET A 374 -4.54 -0.69 -18.31
CA MET A 374 -3.12 -0.99 -18.46
C MET A 374 -2.58 -0.52 -19.81
N ASN A 375 -1.27 -0.27 -19.87
CA ASN A 375 -0.57 -0.06 -21.13
C ASN A 375 -0.50 -1.36 -21.96
N LYS A 376 -0.01 -1.26 -23.20
CA LYS A 376 0.03 -2.38 -24.15
C LYS A 376 0.79 -3.61 -23.64
N ASP A 377 1.87 -3.41 -22.91
CA ASP A 377 2.71 -4.52 -22.41
C ASP A 377 2.12 -5.14 -21.14
N GLY A 378 1.53 -4.32 -20.27
CA GLY A 378 0.70 -4.77 -19.15
C GLY A 378 -0.46 -5.63 -19.61
N ALA A 379 -1.22 -5.17 -20.62
CA ALA A 379 -2.35 -5.91 -21.18
C ALA A 379 -1.95 -7.29 -21.72
N ARG A 380 -0.80 -7.41 -22.41
CA ARG A 380 -0.26 -8.68 -22.91
C ARG A 380 0.14 -9.63 -21.78
N THR A 381 0.83 -9.11 -20.77
CA THR A 381 1.28 -9.88 -19.60
C THR A 381 0.07 -10.37 -18.81
N TRP A 382 -0.90 -9.49 -18.57
CA TRP A 382 -2.16 -9.80 -17.92
C TRP A 382 -2.98 -10.84 -18.68
N ALA A 383 -3.06 -10.73 -20.02
CA ALA A 383 -3.75 -11.71 -20.86
C ALA A 383 -3.09 -13.10 -20.79
N ARG A 384 -1.75 -13.16 -20.68
CA ARG A 384 -1.02 -14.43 -20.52
C ARG A 384 -1.26 -15.01 -19.12
N LEU A 385 -1.16 -14.18 -18.08
CA LEU A 385 -1.37 -14.57 -16.68
C LEU A 385 -2.79 -15.11 -16.47
N THR A 386 -3.81 -14.34 -16.84
CA THR A 386 -5.22 -14.75 -16.69
C THR A 386 -5.57 -15.94 -17.58
N GLY A 387 -5.03 -15.99 -18.81
CA GLY A 387 -5.28 -17.10 -19.73
C GLY A 387 -4.72 -18.45 -19.27
N ALA A 388 -3.59 -18.46 -18.56
CA ALA A 388 -2.99 -19.68 -18.02
C ALA A 388 -3.57 -20.10 -16.66
N ASN A 389 -4.33 -19.23 -15.99
CA ASN A 389 -4.76 -19.41 -14.60
C ASN A 389 -6.28 -19.30 -14.42
N VAL A 390 -7.06 -19.65 -15.45
CA VAL A 390 -8.53 -19.69 -15.35
C VAL A 390 -8.96 -20.66 -14.24
N GLY A 391 -9.88 -20.22 -13.39
CA GLY A 391 -10.34 -20.94 -12.20
C GLY A 391 -9.51 -20.70 -10.93
N ARG A 392 -8.32 -20.09 -11.05
CA ARG A 392 -7.47 -19.73 -9.91
C ARG A 392 -7.76 -18.31 -9.44
N ARG A 393 -7.29 -17.96 -8.24
CA ARG A 393 -7.46 -16.62 -7.67
C ARG A 393 -6.23 -15.75 -7.90
N VAL A 394 -6.47 -14.48 -8.15
CA VAL A 394 -5.42 -13.45 -8.21
C VAL A 394 -5.68 -12.42 -7.11
N ALA A 395 -4.73 -12.27 -6.19
CA ALA A 395 -4.75 -11.24 -5.17
C ALA A 395 -4.28 -9.91 -5.76
N LEU A 396 -5.01 -8.85 -5.42
CA LEU A 396 -4.53 -7.49 -5.50
C LEU A 396 -3.91 -7.15 -4.15
N VAL A 397 -2.59 -6.98 -4.15
CA VAL A 397 -1.78 -6.67 -2.98
C VAL A 397 -1.35 -5.21 -3.05
N LEU A 398 -1.55 -4.48 -1.96
CA LEU A 398 -1.06 -3.13 -1.79
C LEU A 398 -0.26 -3.08 -0.50
N ASP A 399 1.00 -2.66 -0.59
CA ASP A 399 1.90 -2.51 0.57
C ASP A 399 1.91 -3.78 1.47
N LYS A 400 2.02 -4.96 0.83
CA LYS A 400 2.01 -6.30 1.45
C LYS A 400 0.71 -6.68 2.16
N LYS A 401 -0.40 -6.02 1.88
CA LYS A 401 -1.73 -6.39 2.35
C LYS A 401 -2.64 -6.73 1.18
N VAL A 402 -3.40 -7.81 1.30
CA VAL A 402 -4.34 -8.25 0.26
C VAL A 402 -5.63 -7.46 0.40
N HIS A 403 -5.97 -6.67 -0.62
CA HIS A 403 -7.23 -5.94 -0.64
C HIS A 403 -8.39 -6.80 -1.16
N MET A 404 -8.12 -7.63 -2.17
CA MET A 404 -9.11 -8.54 -2.74
C MET A 404 -8.40 -9.71 -3.44
N ALA A 405 -9.08 -10.84 -3.53
CA ALA A 405 -8.58 -12.04 -4.20
C ALA A 405 -9.67 -12.72 -5.07
N PRO A 406 -10.12 -12.07 -6.15
CA PRO A 406 -11.14 -12.64 -7.05
C PRO A 406 -10.66 -13.88 -7.80
N VAL A 407 -11.62 -14.71 -8.21
CA VAL A 407 -11.40 -15.87 -9.09
C VAL A 407 -11.35 -15.41 -10.55
N ILE A 408 -10.32 -15.83 -11.28
CA ILE A 408 -10.18 -15.60 -12.73
C ILE A 408 -11.21 -16.47 -13.45
N ARG A 409 -12.27 -15.86 -13.97
CA ARG A 409 -13.35 -16.58 -14.67
C ARG A 409 -13.02 -16.87 -16.13
N THR A 410 -12.35 -15.92 -16.79
CA THR A 410 -12.00 -15.99 -18.21
C THR A 410 -10.67 -15.27 -18.45
N LYS A 411 -10.05 -15.52 -19.61
CA LYS A 411 -8.89 -14.75 -20.07
C LYS A 411 -9.29 -13.29 -20.32
N ILE A 412 -8.47 -12.35 -19.87
CA ILE A 412 -8.71 -10.90 -20.02
C ILE A 412 -7.71 -10.31 -21.01
N PRO A 413 -8.05 -10.17 -22.31
CA PRO A 413 -7.13 -9.69 -23.33
C PRO A 413 -7.03 -8.15 -23.40
N GLY A 414 -8.03 -7.42 -22.90
CA GLY A 414 -8.19 -5.99 -23.16
C GLY A 414 -7.39 -5.04 -22.27
N GLY A 415 -6.66 -5.57 -21.27
CA GLY A 415 -5.93 -4.73 -20.30
C GLY A 415 -6.82 -3.86 -19.42
N GLN A 416 -8.13 -4.11 -19.42
CA GLN A 416 -9.10 -3.48 -18.53
C GLN A 416 -9.66 -4.52 -17.57
N THR A 417 -9.65 -4.21 -16.28
CA THR A 417 -10.20 -5.05 -15.21
C THR A 417 -11.09 -4.22 -14.30
N VAL A 418 -12.10 -4.88 -13.73
CA VAL A 418 -13.10 -4.32 -12.81
C VAL A 418 -13.02 -5.07 -11.49
#